data_AF-A0A3B9TR76-F1
#
_entry.id   AF-A0A3B9TR76-F1
#
_cell.length_a   1.000
_cell.length_b   1.000
_cell.length_c   1.000
_cell.angle_alpha   90.00
_cell.angle_beta   90.00
_cell.angle_gamma   90.00
#
_symmetry.space_group_name_H-M   'P 1'
#
loop_
_entity.id
_entity.type
_entity.pdbx_description
1 polymer ?
#
loop_
_entity_poly.entity_id
_entity_poly.type
_entity_poly.pdbx_seq_one_letter_code
_entity_poly.pdbx_strand_id
1 'polypeptide(L)'
;MIREMVRIAVWGLASDKVRLVETLHELGVIHLLQPVAEPLSSELAGTFKRVSAKLLGLVEALEWNGWATLTDDDLESARRSMPLSDVSVIEELQRNLDEFSERLTRLQQERGEINQELQSLRRALRIAHHLDVFWREGKEEGLEVQFWWIYRENQDEMLHQLRSRLSERKPGEKIVAFRHHEVRLDENDVVLAVSISPEFAGVAEEVFKKGNAVFWKPP
;
A
#
# COMPACT_ATOMS: atom_id res chain seq x y z
N MET A 1 24.04 -30.81 -35.72
CA MET A 1 22.94 -30.76 -34.74
C MET A 1 22.14 -29.51 -35.03
N ILE A 2 20.89 -29.64 -35.48
CA ILE A 2 20.01 -28.49 -35.74
C ILE A 2 19.57 -27.96 -34.37
N ARG A 3 19.71 -26.65 -34.12
CA ARG A 3 19.24 -26.03 -32.87
C ARG A 3 17.71 -25.99 -32.86
N GLU A 4 17.12 -26.19 -31.70
CA GLU A 4 15.68 -26.02 -31.48
C GLU A 4 15.30 -24.57 -31.81
N MET A 5 14.38 -24.39 -32.77
CA MET A 5 13.96 -23.06 -33.24
C MET A 5 12.63 -22.70 -32.59
N VAL A 6 12.56 -21.54 -31.94
CA VAL A 6 11.34 -21.02 -31.32
C VAL A 6 10.55 -20.25 -32.38
N ARG A 7 9.27 -20.60 -32.55
CA ARG A 7 8.35 -19.84 -33.41
C ARG A 7 7.76 -18.68 -32.62
N ILE A 8 8.00 -17.45 -33.09
CA ILE A 8 7.46 -16.24 -32.48
C ILE A 8 6.40 -15.67 -33.44
N ALA A 9 5.16 -15.51 -32.96
CA ALA A 9 4.10 -14.81 -33.68
C ALA A 9 4.00 -13.38 -33.15
N VAL A 10 4.05 -12.40 -34.05
CA VAL A 10 3.93 -10.98 -33.70
C VAL A 10 2.71 -10.41 -34.41
N TRP A 11 1.79 -9.83 -33.65
CA TRP A 11 0.59 -9.18 -34.16
C TRP A 11 0.68 -7.66 -33.95
N GLY A 12 0.21 -6.89 -34.93
CA GLY A 12 0.27 -5.44 -34.89
C GLY A 12 -0.58 -4.79 -35.99
N LEU A 13 -0.63 -3.47 -35.99
CA LEU A 13 -1.34 -2.71 -37.03
C LEU A 13 -0.59 -2.83 -38.37
N ALA A 14 -1.33 -2.89 -39.48
CA ALA A 14 -0.73 -2.89 -40.81
C ALA A 14 0.16 -1.65 -41.06
N SER A 15 -0.17 -0.51 -40.43
CA SER A 15 0.64 0.72 -40.43
C SER A 15 2.01 0.55 -39.75
N ASP A 16 2.08 -0.30 -38.73
CA ASP A 16 3.27 -0.48 -37.88
C ASP A 16 4.15 -1.63 -38.39
N LYS A 17 3.74 -2.27 -39.50
CA LYS A 17 4.40 -3.42 -40.11
C LYS A 17 5.88 -3.16 -40.39
N VAL A 18 6.20 -2.01 -40.97
CA VAL A 18 7.59 -1.65 -41.34
C VAL A 18 8.44 -1.55 -40.08
N ARG A 19 7.98 -0.78 -39.08
CA ARG A 19 8.68 -0.61 -37.80
C ARG A 19 8.89 -1.94 -37.07
N LEU A 20 7.86 -2.79 -36.99
CA LEU A 20 7.95 -4.11 -36.33
C LEU A 20 8.96 -5.02 -37.02
N VAL A 21 8.96 -5.05 -38.36
CA VAL A 21 9.91 -5.84 -39.14
C VAL A 21 11.33 -5.33 -38.93
N GLU A 22 11.54 -4.01 -38.92
CA GLU A 22 12.84 -3.39 -38.65
C GLU A 22 13.37 -3.75 -37.26
N THR A 23 12.54 -3.63 -36.21
CA THR A 23 12.95 -3.98 -34.84
C THR A 23 13.27 -5.48 -34.70
N LEU A 24 12.50 -6.35 -35.33
CA LEU A 24 12.76 -7.80 -35.30
C LEU A 24 14.01 -8.18 -36.10
N HIS A 25 14.29 -7.45 -37.19
CA HIS A 25 15.49 -7.62 -37.99
C HIS A 25 16.76 -7.16 -37.24
N GLU A 26 16.69 -6.06 -36.49
CA GLU A 26 17.78 -5.60 -35.61
C GLU A 26 18.16 -6.63 -34.54
N LEU A 27 17.20 -7.45 -34.08
CA LEU A 27 17.40 -8.53 -33.12
C LEU A 27 18.07 -9.79 -33.72
N GLY A 28 18.28 -9.82 -35.04
CA GLY A 28 19.34 -10.61 -35.68
C GLY A 28 19.11 -12.11 -35.89
N VAL A 29 18.03 -12.74 -35.41
CA VAL A 29 17.79 -14.19 -35.63
C VAL A 29 16.30 -14.55 -35.72
N ILE A 30 15.57 -14.08 -36.75
CA ILE A 30 14.15 -14.44 -36.95
C ILE A 30 13.87 -14.71 -38.44
N HIS A 31 13.32 -15.88 -38.76
CA HIS A 31 12.71 -16.15 -40.07
C HIS A 31 11.27 -15.62 -40.08
N LEU A 32 11.01 -14.57 -40.86
CA LEU A 32 9.69 -13.95 -40.95
C LEU A 32 8.78 -14.71 -41.92
N LEU A 33 7.74 -15.35 -41.40
CA LEU A 33 6.62 -15.88 -42.18
C LEU A 33 5.46 -14.90 -42.09
N GLN A 34 5.14 -14.21 -43.19
CA GLN A 34 3.94 -13.38 -43.27
C GLN A 34 2.78 -14.19 -43.87
N PRO A 35 1.80 -14.63 -43.06
CA PRO A 35 0.57 -15.20 -43.62
C PRO A 35 -0.20 -14.10 -44.37
N VAL A 36 -0.76 -14.44 -45.52
CA VAL A 36 -1.72 -13.60 -46.23
C VAL A 36 -3.02 -13.65 -45.43
N ALA A 37 -3.27 -12.64 -44.60
CA ALA A 37 -4.53 -12.45 -43.90
C ALA A 37 -5.22 -11.19 -44.43
N GLU A 38 -6.55 -11.23 -44.54
CA GLU A 38 -7.31 -10.03 -44.87
C GLU A 38 -7.14 -8.98 -43.77
N PRO A 39 -6.78 -7.73 -44.12
CA PRO A 39 -6.62 -6.68 -43.13
C PRO A 39 -7.98 -6.33 -42.52
N LEU A 40 -8.03 -6.22 -41.19
CA LEU A 40 -9.17 -5.66 -40.47
C LEU A 40 -9.40 -4.20 -40.89
N SER A 41 -10.64 -3.70 -40.79
CA SER A 41 -10.91 -2.27 -40.97
C SER A 41 -10.14 -1.45 -39.92
N SER A 42 -9.78 -0.21 -40.26
CA SER A 42 -8.99 0.67 -39.37
C SER A 42 -9.67 0.92 -38.02
N GLU A 43 -11.01 0.94 -37.99
CA GLU A 43 -11.81 1.14 -36.78
C GLU A 43 -11.78 -0.10 -35.87
N LEU A 44 -11.99 -1.29 -36.45
CA LEU A 44 -11.85 -2.57 -35.75
C LEU A 44 -10.44 -2.77 -35.18
N ALA A 45 -9.42 -2.44 -35.96
CA ALA A 45 -8.02 -2.52 -35.52
C ALA A 45 -7.72 -1.57 -34.35
N GLY A 46 -8.30 -0.36 -34.36
CA GLY A 46 -8.21 0.59 -33.25
C GLY A 46 -8.88 0.07 -31.97
N THR A 47 -10.07 -0.53 -32.08
CA THR A 47 -10.78 -1.12 -30.94
C THR A 47 -10.03 -2.33 -30.39
N PHE A 48 -9.53 -3.21 -31.26
CA PHE A 48 -8.74 -4.36 -30.83
C PHE A 48 -7.48 -3.92 -30.06
N LYS A 49 -6.76 -2.91 -30.57
CA LYS A 49 -5.59 -2.35 -29.88
C LYS A 49 -5.93 -1.83 -28.47
N ARG A 50 -7.08 -1.17 -28.29
CA ARG A 50 -7.53 -0.70 -26.97
C ARG A 50 -7.85 -1.86 -26.03
N VAL A 51 -8.58 -2.87 -26.52
CA VAL A 51 -8.94 -4.06 -25.74
C VAL A 51 -7.68 -4.83 -25.32
N SER A 52 -6.72 -5.04 -26.23
CA SER A 52 -5.44 -5.68 -25.92
C SER A 52 -4.63 -4.91 -24.89
N ALA A 53 -4.57 -3.57 -25.00
CA ALA A 53 -3.88 -2.75 -24.01
C ALA A 53 -4.52 -2.83 -22.62
N LYS A 54 -5.87 -2.83 -22.54
CA LYS A 54 -6.60 -3.02 -21.28
C LYS A 54 -6.35 -4.39 -20.68
N LEU A 55 -6.42 -5.45 -21.49
CA LEU A 55 -6.13 -6.82 -21.04
C LEU A 55 -4.72 -6.95 -20.47
N LEU A 56 -3.73 -6.39 -21.17
CA LEU A 56 -2.35 -6.38 -20.68
C LEU A 56 -2.23 -5.65 -19.34
N GLY A 57 -2.83 -4.47 -19.23
CA GLY A 57 -2.83 -3.71 -17.96
C GLY A 57 -3.52 -4.46 -16.81
N LEU A 58 -4.61 -5.20 -17.09
CA LEU A 58 -5.28 -6.02 -16.08
C LEU A 58 -4.44 -7.23 -15.65
N VAL A 59 -3.78 -7.89 -16.61
CA VAL A 59 -2.86 -8.98 -16.37
C VAL A 59 -1.68 -8.53 -15.50
N GLU A 60 -1.12 -7.36 -15.79
CA GLU A 60 -0.06 -6.73 -14.99
C GLU A 60 -0.58 -6.36 -13.59
N ALA A 61 -1.77 -5.77 -13.47
CA ALA A 61 -2.39 -5.42 -12.19
C ALA A 61 -2.74 -6.64 -11.31
N LEU A 62 -2.94 -7.81 -11.94
CA LEU A 62 -3.10 -9.10 -11.27
C LEU A 62 -1.76 -9.78 -10.95
N GLU A 63 -0.64 -9.16 -11.32
CA GLU A 63 0.72 -9.71 -11.16
C GLU A 63 0.86 -11.10 -11.80
N TRP A 64 0.12 -11.38 -12.87
CA TRP A 64 0.16 -12.69 -13.51
C TRP A 64 1.49 -12.91 -14.24
N ASN A 65 2.23 -13.92 -13.78
CA ASN A 65 3.55 -14.30 -14.27
C ASN A 65 3.56 -15.68 -14.96
N GLY A 66 2.38 -16.25 -15.21
CA GLY A 66 2.19 -17.57 -15.84
C GLY A 66 2.42 -17.62 -17.34
N TRP A 67 3.14 -16.66 -17.94
CA TRP A 67 3.39 -16.64 -19.38
C TRP A 67 4.08 -17.92 -19.88
N ALA A 68 4.98 -18.47 -19.07
CA ALA A 68 5.71 -19.70 -19.39
C ALA A 68 4.84 -20.97 -19.32
N THR A 69 3.62 -20.90 -18.80
CA THR A 69 2.71 -22.05 -18.70
C THR A 69 1.73 -22.15 -19.86
N LEU A 70 1.74 -21.19 -20.78
CA LEU A 70 0.90 -21.23 -21.98
C LEU A 70 1.47 -22.23 -22.99
N THR A 71 0.63 -23.20 -23.41
CA THR A 71 0.98 -24.17 -24.45
C THR A 71 0.42 -23.75 -25.81
N ASP A 72 0.98 -24.29 -26.89
CA ASP A 72 0.47 -24.06 -28.25
C ASP A 72 -0.99 -24.53 -28.40
N ASP A 73 -1.40 -25.57 -27.67
CA ASP A 73 -2.77 -26.07 -27.66
C ASP A 73 -3.74 -25.08 -27.00
N ASP A 74 -3.32 -24.38 -25.94
CA ASP A 74 -4.11 -23.33 -25.30
C ASP A 74 -4.37 -22.16 -26.26
N LEU A 75 -3.34 -21.78 -27.03
CA LEU A 75 -3.41 -20.70 -28.02
C LEU A 75 -4.33 -21.07 -29.19
N GLU A 76 -4.22 -22.28 -29.73
CA GLU A 76 -5.07 -22.75 -30.82
C GLU A 76 -6.52 -22.98 -30.38
N SER A 77 -6.74 -23.42 -29.15
CA SER A 77 -8.08 -23.50 -28.54
C SER A 77 -8.73 -22.12 -28.44
N ALA A 78 -8.01 -21.14 -27.87
CA ALA A 78 -8.49 -19.76 -27.72
C ALA A 78 -8.85 -19.14 -29.09
N ARG A 79 -8.00 -19.37 -30.10
CA ARG A 79 -8.21 -18.90 -31.48
C ARG A 79 -9.49 -19.46 -32.10
N ARG A 80 -9.85 -20.72 -31.80
CA ARG A 80 -11.07 -21.36 -32.31
C ARG A 80 -12.32 -20.89 -31.57
N SER A 81 -12.21 -20.63 -30.27
CA SER A 81 -13.34 -20.18 -29.44
C SER A 81 -13.75 -18.73 -29.67
N MET A 82 -12.87 -17.91 -30.25
CA MET A 82 -13.04 -16.47 -30.30
C MET A 82 -13.09 -15.98 -31.76
N PRO A 83 -14.29 -15.85 -32.36
CA PRO A 83 -14.44 -15.28 -33.69
C PRO A 83 -14.22 -13.76 -33.61
N LEU A 84 -12.95 -13.34 -33.65
CA LEU A 84 -12.51 -11.93 -33.63
C LEU A 84 -12.96 -11.10 -34.85
N SER A 85 -13.71 -11.71 -35.77
CA SER A 85 -14.35 -11.09 -36.92
C SER A 85 -15.71 -10.45 -36.60
N ASP A 86 -16.29 -10.71 -35.43
CA ASP A 86 -17.58 -10.13 -35.00
C ASP A 86 -17.35 -8.89 -34.13
N VAL A 87 -17.80 -7.73 -34.61
CA VAL A 87 -17.71 -6.44 -33.91
C VAL A 87 -18.44 -6.49 -32.56
N SER A 88 -19.58 -7.17 -32.50
CA SER A 88 -20.43 -7.22 -31.29
C SER A 88 -19.72 -7.94 -30.13
N VAL A 89 -18.96 -8.99 -30.44
CA VAL A 89 -18.14 -9.73 -29.46
C VAL A 89 -17.05 -8.82 -28.89
N ILE A 90 -16.42 -8.00 -29.73
CA ILE A 90 -15.37 -7.07 -29.30
C ILE A 90 -15.93 -5.96 -28.39
N GLU A 91 -17.11 -5.42 -28.71
CA GLU A 91 -17.79 -4.43 -27.88
C GLU A 91 -18.21 -5.01 -26.52
N GLU A 92 -18.74 -6.23 -26.50
CA GLU A 92 -19.10 -6.93 -25.26
C GLU A 92 -17.87 -7.22 -24.41
N LEU A 93 -16.76 -7.66 -25.01
CA LEU A 93 -15.48 -7.83 -24.32
C LEU A 93 -14.98 -6.54 -23.71
N GLN A 94 -15.06 -5.43 -24.45
CA GLN A 94 -14.66 -4.13 -23.92
C GLN A 94 -15.50 -3.76 -22.70
N ARG A 95 -16.83 -3.94 -22.75
CA ARG A 95 -17.72 -3.66 -21.62
C ARG A 95 -17.39 -4.52 -20.40
N ASN A 96 -17.18 -5.83 -20.61
CA ASN A 96 -16.87 -6.77 -19.54
C ASN A 96 -15.51 -6.46 -18.91
N LEU A 97 -14.53 -6.03 -19.72
CA LEU A 97 -13.22 -5.61 -19.22
C LEU A 97 -13.29 -4.32 -18.42
N ASP A 98 -14.15 -3.38 -18.81
CA ASP A 98 -14.37 -2.14 -18.07
C ASP A 98 -15.00 -2.43 -16.70
N GLU A 99 -16.04 -3.25 -16.64
CA GLU A 99 -16.66 -3.69 -15.38
C GLU A 99 -15.66 -4.45 -14.48
N PHE A 100 -14.86 -5.34 -15.07
CA PHE A 100 -13.83 -6.07 -14.34
C PHE A 100 -12.74 -5.13 -13.80
N SER A 101 -12.30 -4.15 -14.59
CA SER A 101 -11.30 -3.16 -14.20
C SER A 101 -11.77 -2.29 -13.03
N GLU A 102 -13.02 -1.81 -13.09
CA GLU A 102 -13.62 -1.05 -11.99
C GLU A 102 -13.68 -1.87 -10.70
N ARG A 103 -14.13 -3.12 -10.80
CA ARG A 103 -14.19 -4.03 -9.66
C ARG A 103 -12.80 -4.33 -9.08
N LEU A 104 -11.81 -4.56 -9.94
CA LEU A 104 -10.43 -4.81 -9.52
C LEU A 104 -9.86 -3.60 -8.78
N THR A 105 -10.07 -2.40 -9.33
CA THR A 105 -9.63 -1.14 -8.72
C THR A 105 -10.24 -0.95 -7.34
N ARG A 106 -11.56 -1.18 -7.20
CA ARG A 106 -12.24 -1.11 -5.90
C ARG A 106 -11.66 -2.08 -4.89
N LEU A 107 -11.45 -3.34 -5.27
CA LEU A 107 -10.87 -4.35 -4.39
C LEU A 107 -9.42 -4.01 -3.98
N GLN A 108 -8.63 -3.44 -4.90
CA GLN A 108 -7.27 -2.99 -4.60
C GLN A 108 -7.27 -1.83 -3.59
N GLN A 109 -8.22 -0.91 -3.72
CA GLN A 109 -8.41 0.20 -2.77
C GLN A 109 -8.83 -0.33 -1.39
N GLU A 110 -9.87 -1.18 -1.32
CA GLU A 110 -10.32 -1.81 -0.07
C GLU A 110 -9.17 -2.57 0.62
N ARG A 111 -8.38 -3.34 -0.15
CA ARG A 111 -7.19 -4.03 0.35
C ARG A 111 -6.16 -3.03 0.90
N GLY A 112 -5.97 -1.89 0.24
CA GLY A 112 -5.07 -0.82 0.69
C GLY A 112 -5.50 -0.24 2.03
N GLU A 113 -6.78 0.12 2.16
CA GLU A 113 -7.38 0.67 3.39
C GLU A 113 -7.26 -0.32 4.56
N ILE A 114 -7.63 -1.58 4.36
CA ILE A 114 -7.51 -2.65 5.37
C ILE A 114 -6.05 -2.83 5.80
N ASN A 115 -5.11 -2.79 4.86
CA ASN A 115 -3.69 -2.93 5.19
C ASN A 115 -3.17 -1.74 6.01
N GLN A 116 -3.61 -0.52 5.71
CA GLN A 116 -3.26 0.66 6.49
C GLN A 116 -3.81 0.57 7.92
N GLU A 117 -5.06 0.14 8.07
CA GLU A 117 -5.68 -0.08 9.39
C GLU A 117 -4.99 -1.21 10.17
N LEU A 118 -4.64 -2.31 9.51
CA LEU A 118 -3.88 -3.40 10.13
C LEU A 118 -2.51 -2.91 10.62
N GLN A 119 -1.83 -2.06 9.84
CA GLN A 119 -0.56 -1.47 10.24
C GLN A 119 -0.71 -0.52 11.43
N SER A 120 -1.75 0.31 11.45
CA SER A 120 -2.02 1.23 12.56
C SER A 120 -2.33 0.46 13.85
N LEU A 121 -3.15 -0.59 13.78
CA LEU A 121 -3.46 -1.48 14.90
C LEU A 121 -2.22 -2.22 15.40
N ARG A 122 -1.37 -2.74 14.51
CA ARG A 122 -0.09 -3.37 14.89
C ARG A 122 0.84 -2.39 15.60
N ARG A 123 0.89 -1.13 15.15
CA ARG A 123 1.67 -0.07 15.81
C ARG A 123 1.12 0.23 17.20
N ALA A 124 -0.19 0.39 17.32
CA ALA A 124 -0.86 0.64 18.59
C ALA A 124 -0.65 -0.51 19.59
N LEU A 125 -0.76 -1.76 19.15
CA LEU A 125 -0.50 -2.93 19.97
C LEU A 125 0.94 -2.98 20.48
N ARG A 126 1.91 -2.63 19.63
CA ARG A 126 3.33 -2.55 20.03
C ARG A 126 3.56 -1.50 21.11
N ILE A 127 2.96 -0.31 20.96
CA ILE A 127 3.04 0.76 21.96
C ILE A 127 2.40 0.30 23.27
N ALA A 128 1.19 -0.25 23.20
CA ALA A 128 0.47 -0.74 24.38
C ALA A 128 1.27 -1.82 25.11
N HIS A 129 1.87 -2.77 24.40
CA HIS A 129 2.70 -3.81 25.03
C HIS A 129 3.94 -3.24 25.72
N HIS A 130 4.56 -2.21 25.14
CA HIS A 130 5.71 -1.55 25.75
C HIS A 130 5.33 -0.75 27.01
N LEU A 131 4.11 -0.21 27.05
CA LEU A 131 3.60 0.60 28.16
C LEU A 131 2.83 -0.19 29.22
N ASP A 132 2.52 -1.46 28.96
CA ASP A 132 1.69 -2.30 29.83
C ASP A 132 2.28 -2.44 31.23
N VAL A 133 3.59 -2.70 31.34
CA VAL A 133 4.28 -2.80 32.63
C VAL A 133 4.20 -1.47 33.40
N PHE A 134 4.53 -0.36 32.74
CA PHE A 134 4.49 0.98 33.34
C PHE A 134 3.07 1.36 33.81
N TRP A 135 2.06 1.02 33.01
CA TRP A 135 0.66 1.28 33.37
C TRP A 135 0.20 0.45 34.58
N ARG A 136 0.56 -0.84 34.63
CA ARG A 136 0.22 -1.71 35.76
C ARG A 136 0.88 -1.24 37.04
N GLU A 137 2.18 -0.94 37.01
CA GLU A 137 2.92 -0.43 38.18
C GLU A 137 2.31 0.87 38.69
N GLY A 138 2.01 1.83 37.81
CA GLY A 138 1.36 3.08 38.21
C GLY A 138 -0.01 2.85 38.84
N LYS A 139 -0.81 1.93 38.30
CA LYS A 139 -2.13 1.61 38.84
C LYS A 139 -2.08 0.90 40.19
N GLU A 140 -1.14 -0.03 40.39
CA GLU A 140 -0.92 -0.71 41.67
C GLU A 140 -0.49 0.27 42.78
N GLU A 141 0.28 1.29 42.41
CA GLU A 141 0.69 2.38 43.31
C GLU A 141 -0.40 3.45 43.53
N GLY A 142 -1.59 3.29 42.91
CA GLY A 142 -2.70 4.25 43.03
C GLY A 142 -2.46 5.58 42.28
N LEU A 143 -1.52 5.58 41.32
CA LEU A 143 -1.21 6.73 40.48
C LEU A 143 -2.09 6.76 39.24
N GLU A 144 -2.31 7.96 38.71
CA GLU A 144 -2.95 8.16 37.41
C GLU A 144 -1.90 8.07 36.30
N VAL A 145 -2.16 7.25 35.28
CA VAL A 145 -1.28 7.07 34.13
C VAL A 145 -1.93 7.68 32.90
N GLN A 146 -1.26 8.65 32.29
CA GLN A 146 -1.70 9.35 31.08
C GLN A 146 -0.71 9.10 29.94
N PHE A 147 -1.22 9.05 28.70
CA PHE A 147 -0.43 8.81 27.50
C PHE A 147 -0.55 9.98 26.54
N TRP A 148 0.59 10.48 26.07
CA TRP A 148 0.67 11.68 25.26
C TRP A 148 1.54 11.44 24.04
N TRP A 149 1.02 11.74 22.86
CA TRP A 149 1.82 11.85 21.65
C TRP A 149 2.43 13.24 21.59
N ILE A 150 3.76 13.29 21.49
CA ILE A 150 4.55 14.53 21.49
C ILE A 150 5.65 14.47 20.44
N TYR A 151 6.05 15.65 19.97
CA TYR A 151 7.31 15.80 19.26
C TYR A 151 8.48 15.70 20.23
N ARG A 152 9.49 14.94 19.84
CA ARG A 152 10.68 14.66 20.66
C ARG A 152 11.44 15.92 21.07
N GLU A 153 11.50 16.91 20.19
CA GLU A 153 12.14 18.20 20.47
C GLU A 153 11.52 18.94 21.68
N ASN A 154 10.24 18.72 21.94
CA ASN A 154 9.50 19.39 23.03
C ASN A 154 9.49 18.57 24.32
N GLN A 155 9.97 17.33 24.30
CA GLN A 155 9.87 16.39 25.43
C GLN A 155 10.55 16.93 26.69
N ASP A 156 11.80 17.36 26.57
CA ASP A 156 12.58 17.83 27.71
C ASP A 156 11.97 19.09 28.33
N GLU A 157 11.53 20.04 27.49
CA GLU A 157 10.87 21.26 27.93
C GLU A 157 9.57 20.95 28.70
N MET A 158 8.70 20.11 28.15
CA MET A 158 7.45 19.71 28.80
C MET A 158 7.69 19.00 30.14
N LEU A 159 8.65 18.06 30.18
CA LEU A 159 9.00 17.34 31.41
C LEU A 159 9.57 18.29 32.47
N HIS A 160 10.39 19.26 32.07
CA HIS A 160 10.92 20.29 32.96
C HIS A 160 9.82 21.20 33.50
N GLN A 161 8.92 21.70 32.65
CA GLN A 161 7.79 22.53 33.06
C GLN A 161 6.88 21.77 34.03
N LEU A 162 6.60 20.49 33.76
CA LEU A 162 5.79 19.65 34.63
C LEU A 162 6.46 19.45 35.98
N ARG A 163 7.75 19.08 36.02
CA ARG A 163 8.52 18.94 37.27
C ARG A 163 8.53 20.24 38.08
N SER A 164 8.72 21.39 37.43
CA SER A 164 8.69 22.71 38.09
C SER A 164 7.35 22.95 38.78
N ARG A 165 6.24 22.79 38.05
CA ARG A 165 4.89 23.00 38.60
C ARG A 165 4.53 22.04 39.72
N LEU A 166 5.02 20.80 39.67
CA LEU A 166 4.81 19.84 40.75
C LEU A 166 5.62 20.21 42.00
N SER A 167 6.86 20.67 41.82
CA SER A 167 7.72 21.10 42.93
C SER A 167 7.22 22.36 43.64
N GLU A 168 6.58 23.29 42.92
CA GLU A 168 5.97 24.50 43.49
C GLU A 168 4.78 24.18 44.39
N ARG A 169 4.01 23.13 44.08
CA ARG A 169 2.81 22.75 44.85
C ARG A 169 3.12 21.92 46.10
N LYS A 170 4.22 21.16 46.10
CA LYS A 170 4.70 20.38 47.26
C LYS A 170 6.22 20.54 47.44
N PRO A 171 6.69 21.65 48.03
CA PRO A 171 8.11 21.87 48.26
C PRO A 171 8.65 20.91 49.33
N GLY A 172 9.65 20.11 48.99
CA GLY A 172 10.45 19.32 49.95
C GLY A 172 10.06 17.85 50.12
N GLU A 173 8.91 17.40 49.64
CA GLU A 173 8.68 15.98 49.43
C GLU A 173 9.45 15.56 48.17
N LYS A 174 10.19 14.44 48.23
CA LYS A 174 10.59 13.77 46.98
C LYS A 174 9.30 13.66 46.15
N ILE A 175 9.31 14.09 44.90
CA ILE A 175 8.21 13.82 43.96
C ILE A 175 8.25 12.30 43.68
N VAL A 176 7.96 11.47 44.69
CA VAL A 176 7.97 10.01 44.65
C VAL A 176 6.95 9.52 43.63
N ALA A 177 5.96 10.37 43.32
CA ALA A 177 4.81 10.06 42.49
C ALA A 177 4.90 10.60 41.06
N PHE A 178 6.06 11.02 40.54
CA PHE A 178 6.20 11.39 39.13
C PHE A 178 7.19 10.47 38.42
N ARG A 179 6.68 9.62 37.54
CA ARG A 179 7.49 8.77 36.65
C ARG A 179 7.07 9.02 35.22
N HIS A 180 7.99 8.80 34.29
CA HIS A 180 7.68 8.86 32.86
C HIS A 180 8.40 7.72 32.15
N HIS A 181 7.81 7.28 31.04
CA HIS A 181 8.37 6.26 30.17
C HIS A 181 8.11 6.66 28.71
N GLU A 182 9.11 6.54 27.85
CA GLU A 182 9.01 6.93 26.44
C GLU A 182 8.93 5.72 25.52
N VAL A 183 8.11 5.81 24.49
CA VAL A 183 8.09 4.89 23.36
C VAL A 183 8.35 5.68 22.09
N ARG A 184 9.48 5.41 21.44
CA ARG A 184 9.83 6.05 20.18
C ARG A 184 9.02 5.43 19.05
N LEU A 185 8.30 6.28 18.33
CA LEU A 185 7.47 5.89 17.19
C LEU A 185 8.26 5.98 15.89
N ASP A 186 8.91 7.13 15.67
CA ASP A 186 9.76 7.50 14.54
C ASP A 186 10.91 8.41 15.07
N GLU A 187 11.66 9.08 14.18
CA GLU A 187 12.77 9.96 14.59
C GLU A 187 12.31 11.17 15.44
N ASN A 188 11.13 11.71 15.12
CA ASN A 188 10.59 12.93 15.71
C ASN A 188 9.40 12.69 16.66
N ASP A 189 8.78 11.51 16.61
CA ASP A 189 7.52 11.24 17.31
C ASP A 189 7.73 10.28 18.49
N VAL A 190 7.16 10.63 19.63
CA VAL A 190 7.25 9.85 20.86
C VAL A 190 5.86 9.75 21.51
N VAL A 191 5.53 8.56 22.01
CA VAL A 191 4.47 8.40 23.00
C VAL A 191 5.10 8.44 24.38
N LEU A 192 4.79 9.48 25.13
CA LEU A 192 5.20 9.67 26.51
C LEU A 192 4.09 9.17 27.44
N ALA A 193 4.40 8.15 28.23
CA ALA A 193 3.58 7.74 29.35
C ALA A 193 4.04 8.48 30.61
N VAL A 194 3.10 9.02 31.36
CA VAL A 194 3.36 9.75 32.61
C VAL A 194 2.52 9.15 33.70
N SER A 195 3.16 8.78 34.81
CA SER A 195 2.51 8.33 36.04
C SER A 195 2.62 9.45 37.06
N ILE A 196 1.47 9.91 37.56
CA ILE A 196 1.36 11.08 38.44
C ILE A 196 0.31 10.85 39.53
N SER A 197 0.44 11.47 40.71
CA SER A 197 -0.64 11.44 41.70
C SER A 197 -1.94 12.02 41.11
N PRO A 198 -3.12 11.43 41.37
CA PRO A 198 -4.39 11.88 40.81
C PRO A 198 -4.71 13.37 41.07
N GLU A 199 -4.26 13.90 42.21
CA GLU A 199 -4.41 15.32 42.57
C GLU A 199 -3.70 16.30 41.61
N PHE A 200 -2.72 15.81 40.84
CA PHE A 200 -1.94 16.60 39.89
C PHE A 200 -2.17 16.23 38.43
N ALA A 201 -3.08 15.30 38.14
CA ALA A 201 -3.40 14.86 36.79
C ALA A 201 -3.79 16.01 35.85
N GLY A 202 -4.60 16.96 36.34
CA GLY A 202 -4.97 18.15 35.56
C GLY A 202 -3.79 19.08 35.26
N VAL A 203 -2.75 19.08 36.10
CA VAL A 203 -1.53 19.88 35.87
C VAL A 203 -0.73 19.30 34.70
N ALA A 204 -0.62 17.98 34.63
CA ALA A 204 0.01 17.29 33.51
C ALA A 204 -0.74 17.59 32.20
N GLU A 205 -2.07 17.45 32.22
CA GLU A 205 -2.92 17.75 31.06
C GLU A 205 -2.73 19.18 30.54
N GLU A 206 -2.70 20.18 31.42
CA GLU A 206 -2.46 21.58 31.04
C GLU A 206 -1.10 21.79 30.38
N VAL A 207 -0.03 21.22 30.94
CA VAL A 207 1.34 21.38 30.43
C VAL A 207 1.46 20.74 29.06
N PHE A 208 0.97 19.51 28.90
CA PHE A 208 1.03 18.80 27.64
C PHE A 208 0.18 19.46 26.56
N LYS A 209 -1.05 19.89 26.86
CA LYS A 209 -1.88 20.64 25.91
C LYS A 209 -1.23 21.96 25.47
N LYS A 210 -0.57 22.68 26.38
CA LYS A 210 0.14 23.93 26.04
C LYS A 210 1.35 23.70 25.13
N GLY A 211 2.01 22.55 25.27
CA GLY A 211 3.11 22.15 24.40
C GLY A 211 2.67 21.52 23.07
N ASN A 212 1.40 21.61 22.70
CA ASN A 212 0.82 20.96 21.50
C ASN A 212 0.91 19.42 21.51
N ALA A 213 0.91 18.79 22.70
CA ALA A 213 0.76 17.35 22.82
C ALA A 213 -0.67 16.92 22.51
N VAL A 214 -0.82 15.72 21.96
CA VAL A 214 -2.12 15.10 21.72
C VAL A 214 -2.29 13.94 22.68
N PHE A 215 -3.45 13.85 23.34
CA PHE A 215 -3.74 12.70 24.20
C PHE A 215 -3.79 11.43 23.33
N TRP A 216 -2.94 10.46 23.65
CA TRP A 216 -2.83 9.25 22.85
C TRP A 216 -3.87 8.22 23.28
N LYS A 217 -4.67 7.77 22.32
CA LYS A 217 -5.53 6.60 22.46
C LYS A 217 -5.26 5.66 21.29
N PRO A 218 -5.28 4.34 21.51
CA PRO A 218 -5.26 3.40 20.40
C PRO A 218 -6.44 3.67 19.45
N PRO A 219 -6.25 3.53 18.13
CA PRO A 219 -7.31 3.66 17.14
C PRO A 219 -8.39 2.59 17.31
#